data_AF-A0A370AVY8-F1
#
_entry.id   AF-A0A370AVY8-F1
#
_cell.length_a   1.000
_cell.length_b   1.000
_cell.length_c   1.000
_cell.angle_alpha   90.00
_cell.angle_beta   90.00
_cell.angle_gamma   90.00
#
_symmetry.space_group_name_H-M   'P 1'
#
loop_
_entity.id
_entity.type
_entity.pdbx_description
1 polymer ?
#
loop_
_entity_poly.entity_id
_entity_poly.type
_entity_poly.pdbx_seq_one_letter_code
_entity_poly.pdbx_strand_id
1 'polypeptide(L)' 'MAKVRVYELAKEFGVESKVVMAKLQELGEFVRSASSTIEAPVVRKLTDALQGPGGNAGKPAAKPGAPRKATPARPA' A
#
# COMPACT_ATOMS: atom_id res chain seq x y z
N MET A 1 15.03 -13.45 -2.82
CA MET A 1 13.66 -12.94 -3.03
C MET A 1 13.30 -13.24 -4.47
N ALA A 2 12.24 -14.00 -4.73
CA ALA A 2 11.87 -14.36 -6.10
C ALA A 2 11.39 -13.10 -6.84
N LYS A 3 11.96 -12.83 -8.01
CA LYS A 3 11.54 -11.71 -8.86
C LYS A 3 10.21 -12.08 -9.49
N VAL A 4 9.17 -11.30 -9.19
CA VAL A 4 7.82 -11.54 -9.73
C VAL A 4 7.69 -10.80 -11.06
N ARG A 5 7.03 -11.43 -12.04
CA ARG A 5 6.76 -10.83 -13.35
C ARG A 5 5.48 -9.99 -13.28
N VAL A 6 5.40 -8.94 -14.11
CA VAL A 6 4.24 -8.02 -14.18
C VAL A 6 2.91 -8.78 -14.35
N TYR A 7 2.86 -9.81 -15.20
CA TYR A 7 1.63 -10.55 -15.45
C TYR A 7 1.12 -11.35 -14.24
N GLU A 8 2.03 -11.83 -13.38
CA GLU A 8 1.65 -12.55 -12.15
C GLU A 8 1.14 -11.56 -11.11
N LEU A 9 1.82 -10.42 -10.94
CA LEU A 9 1.33 -9.33 -10.09
C LEU A 9 -0.05 -8.84 -10.53
N ALA A 10 -0.25 -8.67 -11.83
CA ALA A 10 -1.54 -8.25 -12.38
C ALA A 10 -2.65 -9.24 -12.00
N LYS A 11 -2.40 -10.55 -12.09
CA LYS A 11 -3.35 -11.58 -11.64
C LYS A 11 -3.60 -11.54 -10.14
N GLU A 12 -2.58 -11.36 -9.32
CA GLU A 12 -2.71 -11.26 -7.86
C GLU A 12 -3.57 -10.08 -7.44
N PHE A 13 -3.41 -8.93 -8.11
CA PHE A 13 -4.22 -7.74 -7.87
C PHE A 13 -5.58 -7.74 -8.59
N GLY A 14 -5.86 -8.74 -9.43
CA GLY A 14 -7.10 -8.81 -10.21
C GLY A 14 -7.25 -7.67 -11.24
N VAL A 15 -6.14 -7.08 -11.68
CA VAL A 15 -6.12 -5.99 -12.66
C VAL A 15 -5.45 -6.44 -13.96
N GLU A 16 -5.72 -5.73 -15.05
CA GLU A 16 -5.14 -6.04 -16.35
C GLU A 16 -3.64 -5.68 -16.38
N SER A 17 -2.81 -6.48 -17.08
CA SER A 17 -1.38 -6.21 -17.21
C SER A 17 -1.08 -4.82 -17.78
N LYS A 18 -1.94 -4.32 -18.68
CA LYS A 18 -1.82 -2.98 -19.26
C LYS A 18 -2.03 -1.86 -18.23
N VAL A 19 -2.96 -2.05 -17.28
CA VAL A 19 -3.23 -1.09 -16.20
C VAL A 19 -2.05 -1.04 -15.24
N VAL A 20 -1.48 -2.20 -14.89
CA VAL A 20 -0.26 -2.28 -14.06
C VAL A 20 0.92 -1.58 -14.74
N MET A 21 1.14 -1.84 -16.04
CA MET A 21 2.20 -1.18 -16.80
C MET A 21 2.04 0.34 -16.83
N ALA A 22 0.82 0.84 -17.02
CA ALA A 22 0.53 2.28 -16.99
C ALA A 22 0.82 2.89 -15.60
N LYS A 23 0.42 2.21 -14.52
CA LYS A 23 0.72 2.66 -13.15
C LYS A 23 2.21 2.65 -12.83
N LEU A 24 2.96 1.66 -13.32
CA LEU A 24 4.42 1.66 -13.20
C LEU A 24 5.06 2.83 -13.94
N GLN A 25 4.57 3.16 -15.14
CA GLN A 25 5.06 4.31 -15.91
C GLN A 25 4.79 5.65 -15.18
N GLU A 26 3.61 5.82 -14.57
CA GLU A 26 3.30 7.00 -13.74
C GLU A 26 4.24 7.14 -12.53
N LEU A 27 4.68 6.01 -11.96
CA LEU A 27 5.63 5.95 -10.85
C LEU A 27 7.11 6.12 -11.28
N GLY A 28 7.37 6.34 -12.57
CA GLY A 28 8.71 6.50 -13.14
C GLY A 28 9.45 5.19 -13.43
N GLU A 29 8.74 4.05 -13.44
CA GLU A 29 9.28 2.71 -13.72
C GLU A 29 8.78 2.21 -15.09
N PHE A 30 9.68 2.13 -16.06
CA PHE A 30 9.34 1.70 -17.43
C PHE A 30 9.56 0.20 -17.60
N VAL A 31 8.46 -0.55 -17.75
CA VAL A 31 8.48 -1.98 -18.08
C VAL A 31 8.27 -2.20 -19.59
N ARG A 32 9.05 -3.10 -20.19
CA ARG A 32 9.04 -3.34 -21.64
C ARG A 32 7.89 -4.25 -22.09
N SER A 33 7.50 -5.22 -21.26
CA SER A 33 6.33 -6.08 -21.52
C SER A 33 5.83 -6.75 -20.22
N ALA A 34 4.67 -7.41 -20.27
CA ALA A 34 4.10 -8.13 -19.13
C ALA A 34 4.98 -9.30 -18.61
N SER A 35 5.96 -9.75 -19.41
CA SER A 35 6.94 -10.76 -18.99
C SER A 35 8.17 -10.19 -18.28
N SER A 36 8.31 -8.86 -18.21
CA SER A 36 9.38 -8.21 -17.46
C SER A 36 9.25 -8.51 -15.96
N THR A 37 10.37 -8.88 -15.34
CA THR A 37 10.51 -9.02 -13.88
C THR A 37 10.70 -7.67 -13.21
N ILE A 38 10.11 -7.51 -12.04
CA ILE A 38 10.17 -6.28 -11.25
C ILE A 38 10.88 -6.53 -9.92
N GLU A 39 11.62 -5.53 -9.45
CA GLU A 39 12.29 -5.58 -8.16
C GLU A 39 11.28 -5.35 -7.02
N ALA A 40 11.54 -5.97 -5.86
CA ALA A 40 10.69 -5.88 -4.67
C ALA A 40 10.27 -4.45 -4.24
N PRO A 41 11.14 -3.41 -4.28
CA PRO A 41 10.72 -2.04 -3.94
C PRO A 41 9.67 -1.47 -4.90
N VAL A 42 9.67 -1.86 -6.16
CA VAL A 42 8.71 -1.38 -7.17
C VAL A 42 7.36 -2.02 -6.98
N VAL A 43 7.33 -3.32 -6.67
CA VAL A 43 6.10 -4.02 -6.28
C VAL A 43 5.48 -3.33 -5.07
N ARG A 44 6.27 -3.00 -4.05
CA ARG A 44 5.80 -2.29 -2.86
C ARG A 44 5.23 -0.92 -3.19
N LYS A 45 5.88 -0.14 -4.08
CA LYS A 45 5.35 1.15 -4.56
C LYS A 45 4.06 0.99 -5.36
N LEU A 46 3.96 -0.03 -6.21
CA LEU A 46 2.74 -0.32 -6.97
C LEU A 46 1.59 -0.68 -6.02
N THR A 47 1.83 -1.56 -5.05
CA THR A 47 0.84 -1.92 -4.02
C THR A 47 0.43 -0.69 -3.22
N ASP A 48 1.39 0.14 -2.79
CA ASP A 48 1.15 1.39 -2.06
C ASP A 48 0.36 2.40 -2.90
N ALA A 49 0.61 2.50 -4.20
CA ALA A 49 -0.13 3.37 -5.11
C ALA A 49 -1.55 2.86 -5.42
N LEU A 50 -1.72 1.54 -5.54
CA LEU A 50 -3.03 0.91 -5.78
C LEU A 50 -3.90 0.89 -4.51
N GLN A 51 -3.29 0.75 -3.33
CA GLN A 51 -3.98 0.82 -2.04
C GLN A 51 -4.13 2.27 -1.55
N GLY A 52 -3.22 3.16 -1.94
CA GLY A 52 -3.14 4.55 -1.50
C GLY A 52 -3.12 4.72 0.04
N PRO A 53 -2.98 5.95 0.56
CA PRO A 53 -3.06 6.22 2.00
C PRO A 53 -4.44 5.92 2.64
N GLY A 54 -5.40 5.41 1.86
CA GLY A 54 -6.76 5.07 2.27
C GLY A 54 -7.03 3.56 2.39
N GLY A 55 -6.14 2.70 1.89
CA GLY A 55 -6.23 1.25 2.01
C GLY A 55 -5.56 0.75 3.28
N ASN A 56 -6.11 1.16 4.43
CA ASN A 56 -5.58 0.90 5.76
C ASN A 56 -4.38 1.81 6.12
N ALA A 57 -4.71 3.02 6.56
CA ALA A 57 -4.05 3.60 7.73
C ALA A 57 -4.30 2.71 8.97
N GLY A 58 -3.88 1.44 8.89
CA GLY A 58 -3.52 0.60 10.00
C GLY A 58 -2.17 1.07 10.54
N LYS A 59 -2.10 2.37 10.89
CA LYS A 59 -1.38 2.73 12.09
C LYS A 59 -2.05 1.88 13.16
N PRO A 60 -1.32 0.96 13.82
CA PRO A 60 -1.94 0.06 14.76
C PRO A 60 -2.76 0.91 15.72
N ALA A 61 -3.98 0.45 15.98
CA ALA A 61 -4.80 0.98 17.04
C ALA A 61 -4.00 0.90 18.34
N ALA A 62 -3.34 2.01 18.67
CA ALA A 62 -3.16 2.44 20.03
C ALA A 62 -4.03 3.69 20.17
N LYS A 63 -5.34 3.46 20.36
CA LYS A 63 -6.06 4.25 21.35
C LYS A 63 -5.57 3.75 22.71
N PRO A 64 -4.67 4.44 23.44
CA PRO A 64 -4.89 4.46 24.87
C PRO A 64 -6.15 5.30 25.06
N GLY A 65 -7.22 4.61 25.48
CA GLY A 65 -8.27 5.14 26.35
C GLY A 65 -8.92 6.47 25.99
N ALA A 66 -10.24 6.44 25.90
CA ALA A 66 -11.08 7.57 26.25
C ALA A 66 -10.48 8.42 27.40
N PRO A 67 -10.65 9.76 27.41
CA PRO A 67 -10.44 10.54 28.63
C PRO A 67 -11.49 10.07 29.64
N ARG A 68 -11.17 9.03 30.40
CA ARG A 68 -11.90 8.68 31.61
C ARG A 68 -11.64 9.82 32.58
N LYS A 69 -12.63 10.70 32.64
CA LYS A 69 -13.01 11.55 33.78
C LYS A 69 -12.09 11.40 35.00
N ALA A 70 -11.42 12.50 35.34
CA ALA A 70 -11.08 12.81 36.72
C ALA A 70 -11.19 14.33 36.93
N THR A 71 -12.42 14.83 36.94
CA THR A 71 -12.78 15.88 37.90
C THR A 71 -13.62 15.14 38.96
N PRO A 72 -13.20 15.21 40.22
CA PRO A 72 -13.70 16.23 41.13
C PRO A 72 -12.54 16.98 41.79
N ALA A 73 -12.49 18.30 41.73
CA ALA A 73 -13.09 19.16 42.76
C ALA A 73 -12.83 18.62 44.18
N ARG A 74 -11.78 19.14 44.83
CA ARG A 74 -11.74 19.20 46.29
C ARG A 74 -11.60 20.68 46.68
N PRO A 75 -12.63 21.29 47.30
CA PRO A 75 -12.48 22.56 47.99
C PRO A 75 -11.77 22.35 49.34
N ALA A 76 -11.48 23.47 49.99
CA ALA A 76 -10.87 23.65 51.33
C ALA A 76 -11.05 22.49 52.33
#